data_AF-A0A1S2WYI8-F1
#
_entry.id   AF-A0A1S2WYI8-F1
#
_cell.length_a   1.000
_cell.length_b   1.000
_cell.length_c   1.000
_cell.angle_alpha   90.00
_cell.angle_beta   90.00
_cell.angle_gamma   90.00
#
_symmetry.space_group_name_H-M   'P 1'
#
loop_
_entity.id
_entity.type
_entity.pdbx_description
1 polymer ?
#
loop_
_entity_poly.entity_id
_entity_poly.type
_entity_poly.pdbx_seq_one_letter_code
_entity_poly.pdbx_strand_id
1 'polypeptide(L)'
;MGLRNKADSNHILRNHNLELIDRHGRMNWQRQTRYGKRNASELAMQRYKRIVGKSMYSRDFENQKQESMIGASILNKMTSLGMPISHRTA
;
A
#
# COMPACT_ATOMS: atom_id res chain seq x y z
N MET A 1 22.43 25.01 -22.11
CA MET A 1 22.34 24.15 -20.91
C MET A 1 21.07 23.30 -21.06
N GLY A 2 21.23 22.08 -21.55
CA GLY A 2 20.13 21.27 -22.09
C GLY A 2 19.22 20.67 -21.03
N LEU A 3 17.91 20.80 -21.24
CA LEU A 3 16.88 20.10 -20.49
C LEU A 3 17.00 18.59 -20.79
N ARG A 4 17.64 17.84 -19.89
CA ARG A 4 17.65 16.38 -19.96
C ARG A 4 16.20 15.89 -19.79
N ASN A 5 15.63 15.40 -20.89
CA ASN A 5 14.23 15.02 -21.00
C ASN A 5 13.88 13.95 -19.97
N LYS A 6 12.88 14.23 -19.13
CA LYS A 6 12.35 13.33 -18.09
C LYS A 6 11.89 11.96 -18.66
N ALA A 7 11.55 11.93 -19.96
CA ALA A 7 11.19 10.72 -20.70
C ALA A 7 12.39 9.77 -20.91
N ASP A 8 13.60 10.30 -21.11
CA ASP A 8 14.81 9.51 -21.30
C ASP A 8 15.22 8.81 -19.99
N SER A 9 14.98 9.45 -18.85
CA SER A 9 15.26 8.85 -17.55
C SER A 9 14.30 7.70 -17.21
N ASN A 10 13.07 7.74 -17.73
CA ASN A 10 12.04 6.75 -17.39
C ASN A 10 12.33 5.40 -18.05
N HIS A 11 12.73 5.38 -19.33
CA HIS A 11 13.05 4.12 -20.02
C HIS A 11 14.27 3.43 -19.40
N ILE A 12 15.28 4.19 -18.94
CA ILE A 12 16.46 3.65 -18.26
C ILE A 12 16.07 2.95 -16.96
N LEU A 13 15.27 3.62 -16.10
CA LEU A 13 14.80 3.04 -14.85
C LEU A 13 13.91 1.81 -15.07
N ARG A 14 13.05 1.85 -16.09
CA ARG A 14 12.22 0.71 -16.48
C ARG A 14 13.08 -0.47 -16.90
N ASN A 15 14.03 -0.27 -17.82
CA ASN A 15 14.88 -1.35 -18.34
C ASN A 15 15.75 -1.95 -17.24
N HIS A 16 16.33 -1.10 -16.37
CA HIS A 16 17.06 -1.56 -15.18
C HIS A 16 16.19 -2.44 -14.26
N ASN A 17 14.93 -2.06 -14.01
CA ASN A 17 14.01 -2.90 -13.24
C ASN A 17 13.71 -4.23 -13.94
N LEU A 18 13.56 -4.24 -15.27
CA LEU A 18 13.35 -5.47 -16.04
C LEU A 18 14.54 -6.42 -15.91
N GLU A 19 15.77 -5.91 -16.05
CA GLU A 19 17.00 -6.70 -15.87
C GLU A 19 17.14 -7.26 -14.44
N LEU A 20 16.76 -6.49 -13.42
CA LEU A 20 16.78 -6.97 -12.03
C LEU A 20 15.71 -8.05 -11.78
N ILE A 21 14.53 -7.90 -12.38
CA ILE A 21 13.47 -8.90 -12.32
C ILE A 21 13.90 -10.19 -13.01
N ASP A 22 14.55 -10.09 -14.16
CA ASP A 22 15.05 -11.23 -14.93
C ASP A 22 16.15 -11.98 -14.15
N ARG A 23 17.13 -11.25 -13.60
CA ARG A 23 18.26 -11.83 -12.86
C ARG A 23 17.90 -12.40 -11.50
N HIS A 24 17.02 -11.74 -10.75
CA HIS A 24 16.77 -12.06 -9.33
C HIS A 24 15.37 -12.59 -9.05
N GLY A 25 14.50 -12.62 -10.05
CA GLY A 25 13.09 -12.95 -9.92
C GLY A 25 12.26 -11.79 -9.38
N ARG A 26 11.00 -11.72 -9.85
CA ARG A 26 10.06 -10.65 -9.50
C ARG A 26 9.85 -10.49 -7.99
N MET A 27 9.67 -11.59 -7.25
CA MET A 27 9.40 -11.53 -5.81
C MET A 27 10.57 -10.96 -5.02
N ASN A 28 11.80 -11.31 -5.39
CA ASN A 28 13.00 -10.80 -4.73
C ASN A 28 13.20 -9.31 -5.06
N TRP A 29 13.06 -8.93 -6.33
CA TRP A 29 13.08 -7.52 -6.74
C TRP A 29 12.04 -6.69 -5.97
N GLN A 30 10.81 -7.18 -5.82
CA GLN A 30 9.77 -6.49 -5.06
C GLN A 30 10.14 -6.30 -3.59
N ARG A 31 10.71 -7.33 -2.94
CA ARG A 31 11.17 -7.25 -1.55
C ARG A 31 12.29 -6.22 -1.38
N GLN A 32 13.31 -6.25 -2.24
CA GLN A 32 14.46 -5.36 -2.18
C GLN A 32 14.07 -3.90 -2.44
N THR A 33 13.23 -3.66 -3.45
CA THR A 33 12.75 -2.32 -3.80
C THR A 33 11.59 -1.84 -2.92
N ARG A 34 11.08 -2.70 -2.03
CA ARG A 34 9.85 -2.46 -1.23
C ARG A 34 8.65 -2.11 -2.12
N TYR A 35 8.64 -2.64 -3.34
CA TYR A 35 7.54 -2.54 -4.28
C TYR A 35 6.35 -3.31 -3.72
N GLY A 36 5.27 -2.59 -3.43
CA GLY A 36 4.11 -3.14 -2.72
C GLY A 36 3.71 -2.33 -1.48
N LYS A 37 4.56 -1.39 -1.02
CA LYS A 37 4.18 -0.44 0.06
C LYS A 37 2.88 0.28 -0.23
N ARG A 38 2.73 0.79 -1.46
CA ARG A 38 1.50 1.47 -1.91
C ARG A 38 0.29 0.54 -1.81
N ASN A 39 0.40 -0.68 -2.37
CA ASN A 39 -0.68 -1.66 -2.33
C ASN A 39 -1.07 -2.02 -0.89
N ALA A 40 -0.10 -2.14 0.02
CA ALA A 40 -0.37 -2.39 1.44
C ALA A 40 -1.13 -1.22 2.09
N SER A 41 -0.75 0.03 1.82
CA SER A 41 -1.45 1.22 2.32
C SER A 41 -2.86 1.36 1.73
N GLU A 42 -3.03 1.09 0.43
CA GLU A 42 -4.33 1.10 -0.23
C GLU A 42 -5.25 0.02 0.36
N LEU A 43 -4.73 -1.19 0.59
CA LEU A 43 -5.47 -2.28 1.22
C LEU A 43 -5.84 -1.94 2.67
N ALA A 44 -4.94 -1.32 3.44
CA ALA A 44 -5.25 -0.87 4.80
C ALA A 44 -6.40 0.16 4.82
N MET A 45 -6.36 1.13 3.90
CA MET A 45 -7.43 2.13 3.75
C MET A 45 -8.74 1.49 3.26
N GLN A 46 -8.70 0.53 2.35
CA GLN A 46 -9.87 -0.23 1.91
C GLN A 46 -10.52 -0.96 3.09
N ARG A 47 -9.72 -1.64 3.92
CA ARG A 47 -10.19 -2.32 5.13
C ARG A 47 -10.79 -1.35 6.13
N TYR A 48 -10.14 -0.21 6.35
CA TYR A 48 -10.65 0.86 7.21
C TYR A 48 -12.05 1.30 6.78
N LYS A 49 -12.21 1.65 5.50
CA LYS A 49 -13.51 2.10 4.97
C LYS A 49 -14.60 1.03 5.04
N ARG A 50 -14.22 -0.24 4.92
CA ARG A 50 -15.17 -1.37 4.91
C ARG A 50 -15.61 -1.80 6.32
N ILE A 51 -14.72 -1.71 7.30
CA ILE A 51 -14.95 -2.22 8.66
C ILE A 51 -15.33 -1.09 9.62
N VAL A 52 -14.58 0.01 9.61
CA VAL A 52 -14.80 1.15 10.52
C VAL A 52 -15.88 2.08 9.95
N GLY A 53 -15.72 2.49 8.69
CA GLY A 53 -16.69 3.35 8.01
C GLY A 53 -16.07 4.26 6.97
N LYS A 54 -16.90 4.76 6.06
CA LYS A 54 -16.46 5.63 4.94
C LYS A 54 -16.29 7.10 5.35
N SER A 55 -16.83 7.51 6.48
CA SER A 55 -16.84 8.88 7.00
C SER A 55 -16.42 8.91 8.46
N MET A 56 -15.90 10.06 8.90
CA MET A 56 -15.62 10.33 10.31
C MET A 56 -16.86 10.92 10.98
N TYR A 57 -17.00 10.69 12.29
CA TYR A 57 -18.16 11.15 13.04
C TYR A 57 -17.97 12.61 13.49
N SER A 58 -16.83 12.89 14.10
CA SER A 58 -16.48 14.24 14.55
C SER A 58 -16.32 15.21 13.37
N ARG A 59 -16.73 16.46 13.59
CA ARG A 59 -16.45 17.60 12.70
C ARG A 59 -15.21 18.39 13.14
N ASP A 60 -14.70 18.13 14.33
CA ASP A 60 -13.46 18.69 14.84
C ASP A 60 -12.26 17.83 14.39
N PHE A 61 -11.21 18.47 13.89
CA PHE A 61 -10.06 17.81 13.28
C PHE A 61 -9.20 17.02 14.27
N GLU A 62 -9.01 17.52 15.50
CA GLU A 62 -8.24 16.79 16.51
C GLU A 62 -8.98 15.51 16.92
N ASN A 63 -10.29 15.59 17.05
CA ASN A 63 -11.13 14.43 17.28
C ASN A 63 -11.14 13.46 16.09
N GLN A 64 -11.15 13.95 14.84
CA GLN A 64 -11.03 13.12 13.64
C GLN A 64 -9.70 12.35 13.59
N LYS A 65 -8.60 12.99 13.99
CA LYS A 65 -7.29 12.35 14.12
C LYS A 65 -7.34 11.23 15.16
N GLN A 66 -7.96 11.48 16.31
CA GLN A 66 -8.11 10.47 17.36
C GLN A 66 -9.00 9.30 16.91
N GLU A 67 -10.13 9.57 16.26
CA GLU A 67 -10.99 8.55 15.63
C GLU A 67 -10.21 7.69 14.66
N SER A 68 -9.39 8.31 13.80
CA SER A 68 -8.54 7.61 12.82
C SER A 68 -7.51 6.70 13.49
N MET A 69 -6.86 7.18 14.56
CA MET A 69 -5.89 6.39 15.32
C MET A 69 -6.53 5.19 16.03
N ILE A 70 -7.72 5.37 16.59
CA ILE A 70 -8.50 4.29 17.22
C ILE A 70 -8.90 3.27 16.16
N GLY A 71 -9.46 3.72 15.02
CA GLY A 71 -9.86 2.83 13.92
C GLY A 71 -8.69 2.02 13.36
N ALA A 72 -7.52 2.64 13.18
CA ALA A 72 -6.30 1.93 12.78
C ALA A 72 -5.86 0.89 13.83
N SER A 73 -5.95 1.23 15.12
CA SER A 73 -5.60 0.33 16.23
C SER A 73 -6.51 -0.90 16.26
N ILE A 74 -7.82 -0.72 16.01
CA ILE A 74 -8.79 -1.83 15.89
C ILE A 74 -8.38 -2.77 14.75
N LEU A 75 -8.06 -2.24 13.56
CA LEU A 75 -7.64 -3.05 12.42
C LEU A 75 -6.34 -3.81 12.67
N ASN A 76 -5.37 -3.17 13.34
CA ASN A 76 -4.13 -3.82 13.74
C ASN A 76 -4.40 -4.96 14.72
N LYS A 77 -5.31 -4.75 15.70
CA LYS A 77 -5.72 -5.78 16.64
C LYS A 77 -6.40 -6.95 15.93
N MET A 78 -7.35 -6.69 15.03
CA MET A 78 -7.98 -7.73 14.21
C MET A 78 -6.95 -8.52 13.41
N THR A 79 -5.97 -7.84 12.79
CA THR A 79 -4.91 -8.51 12.02
C THR A 79 -4.03 -9.39 12.91
N SER A 80 -3.73 -8.95 14.14
CA SER A 80 -2.95 -9.74 15.11
C SER A 80 -3.67 -11.00 15.60
N LEU A 81 -5.01 -11.00 15.59
CA LEU A 81 -5.82 -12.15 16.00
C LEU A 81 -5.97 -13.20 14.89
N GLY A 82 -5.45 -12.93 13.70
CA GLY A 82 -5.59 -13.78 12.52
C GLY A 82 -6.63 -13.24 11.54
N MET A 83 -6.46 -13.60 10.27
CA MET A 83 -7.34 -13.19 9.18
C MET A 83 -8.15 -14.39 8.69
N PRO A 84 -9.44 -14.22 8.35
CA PRO A 84 -10.22 -15.28 7.73
C PRO A 84 -9.59 -15.72 6.42
N ILE A 85 -9.53 -17.04 6.18
CA ILE A 85 -9.08 -17.60 4.91
C ILE A 85 -10.25 -17.48 3.92
N SER A 86 -10.09 -16.65 2.89
CA SER A 86 -11.07 -16.54 1.81
C SER A 86 -10.77 -17.56 0.71
N HIS A 87 -11.80 -18.33 0.33
CA HIS A 87 -11.73 -19.24 -0.80
C HIS A 87 -12.60 -18.71 -1.93
N ARG A 88 -12.08 -18.78 -3.17
CA ARG A 88 -12.82 -18.43 -4.37
C ARG A 88 -13.61 -19.67 -4.80
N THR A 89 -14.93 -19.61 -4.71
CA THR A 89 -15.82 -20.63 -5.25
C THR A 89 -16.06 -20.36 -6.75
N ALA A 90 -16.23 -21.44 -7.52
CA ALA A 90 -16.52 -21.39 -8.96
C ALA A 90 -17.97 -20.94 -9.23
#